data_AF-A0A7I8K1K6-F1
#
_entry.id   AF-A0A7I8K1K6-F1
#
_cell.length_a   1.000
_cell.length_b   1.000
_cell.length_c   1.000
_cell.angle_alpha   90.00
_cell.angle_beta   90.00
_cell.angle_gamma   90.00
#
_symmetry.space_group_name_H-M   'P 1'
#
loop_
_entity.id
_entity.type
_entity.pdbx_description
1 polymer ?
#
loop_
_entity_poly.entity_id
_entity_poly.type
_entity_poly.pdbx_seq_one_letter_code
_entity_poly.pdbx_strand_id
1 'polypeptide(L)'
;MGMRGVASGGGGGGGGGGGYRNPCLTMHQPWASLLVHGIKRVEGRSWPAPLAGRLWIHAASKVPEPTAIKAVEDFYREIYAVNGITDLKFPEHYPTSRLLGCVEVVGCVKREELIHWEGVPESVRLEGQTDFCWLCEQPQKLLVPFEMRGYQGVYNLERKIFEAAVRGLRPVNPPQPIKFPRPDPHDQFSSKPGSIIADRHRITGPPVGKTATPNAAVGGMQVAATQMSKRNQSKDAVTQRNHSIQKNNRFELEEARKSASVPHRDDPGTAGSSNRKI
;
A
#
# COMPACT_ATOMS: atom_id res chain seq x y z
N MET A 1 -33.01 43.48 27.78
CA MET A 1 -32.46 43.97 26.50
C MET A 1 -30.94 44.02 26.62
N GLY A 2 -30.19 43.39 25.72
CA GLY A 2 -28.75 43.67 25.53
C GLY A 2 -27.74 42.67 26.11
N MET A 3 -27.74 41.43 25.62
CA MET A 3 -26.54 40.58 25.66
C MET A 3 -25.50 41.14 24.66
N ARG A 4 -24.27 41.40 25.11
CA ARG A 4 -23.12 41.64 24.21
C ARG A 4 -22.17 40.46 24.31
N GLY A 5 -22.09 39.72 23.20
CA GLY A 5 -21.14 38.64 23.01
C GLY A 5 -19.73 39.18 22.77
N VAL A 6 -18.75 38.37 23.15
CA VAL A 6 -17.35 38.57 22.75
C VAL A 6 -16.96 37.34 21.94
N ALA A 7 -16.72 37.58 20.66
CA ALA A 7 -16.16 36.60 19.74
C ALA A 7 -14.67 36.44 20.04
N SER A 8 -14.20 35.21 20.27
CA SER A 8 -12.79 34.88 20.15
C SER A 8 -12.58 34.11 18.85
N GLY A 9 -12.10 34.82 17.83
CA GLY A 9 -11.52 34.22 16.64
C GLY A 9 -10.02 34.02 16.80
N GLY A 10 -9.52 32.99 16.12
CA GLY A 10 -8.18 32.98 15.52
C GLY A 10 -7.04 32.49 16.39
N GLY A 11 -6.47 31.35 16.00
CA GLY A 11 -5.20 30.87 16.55
C GLY A 11 -4.80 29.50 16.02
N GLY A 12 -4.76 29.36 14.69
CA GLY A 12 -4.17 28.20 14.05
C GLY A 12 -2.64 28.20 14.16
N GLY A 13 -2.08 27.00 14.31
CA GLY A 13 -0.65 26.72 14.24
C GLY A 13 -0.31 25.54 15.15
N GLY A 14 0.30 24.45 14.73
CA GLY A 14 0.82 24.05 13.44
C GLY A 14 1.43 22.67 13.67
N GLY A 15 0.75 21.60 13.25
CA GLY A 15 1.24 20.24 13.38
C GLY A 15 1.77 19.76 12.04
N GLY A 16 3.09 19.83 11.84
CA GLY A 16 3.75 19.31 10.66
C GLY A 16 3.62 17.79 10.56
N GLY A 17 2.76 17.31 9.66
CA GLY A 17 2.65 15.91 9.26
C GLY A 17 2.57 15.83 7.73
N GLY A 18 3.32 14.92 7.11
CA GLY A 18 3.35 14.73 5.65
C GLY A 18 1.95 14.68 5.05
N GLY A 19 1.75 15.38 3.93
CA GLY A 19 0.45 15.91 3.46
C GLY A 19 -0.57 14.91 2.93
N TYR A 20 -0.90 13.91 3.75
CA TYR A 20 -2.00 12.99 3.48
C TYR A 20 -3.31 13.60 3.97
N ARG A 21 -4.19 13.96 3.04
CA ARG A 21 -5.54 14.46 3.35
C ARG A 21 -6.53 13.31 3.47
N ASN A 22 -6.48 12.38 2.52
CA ASN A 22 -7.37 11.21 2.43
C ASN A 22 -6.52 10.00 2.01
N PRO A 23 -5.63 9.51 2.89
CA PRO A 23 -4.68 8.47 2.53
C PRO A 23 -5.40 7.17 2.21
N CYS A 24 -4.91 6.48 1.19
CA CYS A 24 -5.40 5.20 0.71
C CYS A 24 -4.22 4.26 0.48
N LEU A 25 -4.44 2.98 0.78
CA LEU A 25 -3.50 1.91 0.54
C LEU A 25 -4.15 0.86 -0.37
N THR A 26 -3.45 0.53 -1.45
CA THR A 26 -3.81 -0.63 -2.27
C THR A 26 -3.19 -1.89 -1.66
N MET A 27 -3.99 -2.94 -1.51
CA MET A 27 -3.57 -4.25 -1.01
C MET A 27 -4.23 -5.39 -1.79
N HIS A 28 -3.55 -6.54 -1.81
CA HIS A 28 -4.05 -7.71 -2.51
C HIS A 28 -5.21 -8.36 -1.79
N GLN A 29 -6.13 -8.94 -2.56
CA GLN A 29 -7.12 -9.85 -1.99
C GLN A 29 -6.46 -11.19 -1.59
N PRO A 30 -6.99 -11.87 -0.56
CA PRO A 30 -8.19 -11.54 0.22
C PRO A 30 -7.98 -10.51 1.36
N TRP A 31 -6.74 -10.13 1.68
CA TRP A 31 -6.43 -9.28 2.83
C TRP A 31 -7.16 -7.93 2.82
N ALA A 32 -7.39 -7.34 1.64
CA ALA A 32 -8.16 -6.10 1.48
C ALA A 32 -9.55 -6.19 2.08
N SER A 33 -10.32 -7.22 1.69
CA SER A 33 -11.64 -7.44 2.24
C SER A 33 -11.56 -7.80 3.72
N LEU A 34 -10.63 -8.67 4.14
CA LEU A 34 -10.53 -9.09 5.54
C LEU A 34 -10.25 -7.91 6.49
N LEU A 35 -9.48 -6.92 6.05
CA LEU A 35 -9.18 -5.72 6.84
C LEU A 35 -10.42 -4.83 7.03
N VAL A 36 -11.14 -4.52 5.95
CA VAL A 36 -12.36 -3.68 6.06
C VAL A 36 -13.56 -4.44 6.67
N HIS A 37 -13.50 -5.77 6.72
CA HIS A 37 -14.44 -6.61 7.47
C HIS A 37 -14.06 -6.79 8.95
N GLY A 38 -12.93 -6.23 9.39
CA GLY A 38 -12.49 -6.34 10.78
C GLY A 38 -12.02 -7.73 11.21
N ILE A 39 -11.75 -8.61 10.25
CA ILE A 39 -11.20 -9.95 10.50
C ILE A 39 -9.68 -9.84 10.66
N LYS A 40 -9.03 -9.15 9.72
CA LYS A 40 -7.62 -8.74 9.83
C LYS A 40 -7.55 -7.44 10.62
N ARG A 41 -6.64 -7.38 11.60
CA ARG A 41 -6.50 -6.26 12.55
C ARG A 41 -5.13 -5.59 12.47
N VAL A 42 -4.15 -6.25 11.87
CA VAL A 42 -2.79 -5.75 11.69
C VAL A 42 -2.42 -5.74 10.22
N GLU A 43 -2.12 -4.59 9.65
CA GLU A 43 -1.56 -4.50 8.30
C GLU A 43 -0.03 -4.63 8.34
N GLY A 44 0.51 -5.58 7.56
CA GLY A 44 1.92 -5.91 7.59
C GLY A 44 2.71 -5.28 6.45
N ARG A 45 3.81 -4.57 6.77
CA ARG A 45 4.68 -3.91 5.79
C ARG A 45 6.16 -4.05 6.14
N SER A 46 7.01 -3.90 5.12
CA SER A 46 8.47 -3.79 5.28
C SER A 46 8.93 -2.36 5.65
N TRP A 47 7.98 -1.47 5.94
CA TRP A 47 8.23 -0.06 6.24
C TRP A 47 7.18 0.46 7.24
N PRO A 48 7.54 1.45 8.08
CA PRO A 48 6.66 1.94 9.15
C PRO A 48 5.46 2.71 8.62
N ALA A 49 4.37 2.77 9.39
CA ALA A 49 3.19 3.53 8.99
C ALA A 49 3.54 5.02 8.81
N PRO A 50 3.20 5.66 7.68
CA PRO A 50 3.56 7.05 7.42
C PRO A 50 2.52 8.02 8.01
N LEU A 51 1.52 7.51 8.71
CA LEU A 51 0.36 8.24 9.22
C LEU A 51 -0.25 7.51 10.43
N ALA A 52 -1.01 8.28 11.22
CA ALA A 52 -2.00 7.78 12.16
C ALA A 52 -3.36 8.42 11.82
N GLY A 53 -4.45 7.68 12.04
CA GLY A 53 -5.81 8.06 11.67
C GLY A 53 -6.37 7.25 10.50
N ARG A 54 -7.42 7.78 9.86
CA ARG A 54 -8.17 7.07 8.82
C ARG A 54 -7.27 6.69 7.64
N LEU A 55 -7.31 5.42 7.24
CA LEU A 55 -6.70 4.87 6.03
C LEU A 55 -7.76 4.18 5.18
N TRP A 56 -7.92 4.65 3.95
CA TRP A 56 -8.77 4.02 2.95
C TRP A 56 -8.13 2.76 2.37
N ILE A 57 -8.93 1.74 2.09
CA ILE A 57 -8.44 0.45 1.60
C ILE A 57 -8.99 0.20 0.20
N HIS A 58 -8.07 0.06 -0.75
CA HIS A 58 -8.33 -0.32 -2.13
C HIS A 58 -7.85 -1.74 -2.39
N ALA A 59 -8.68 -2.55 -3.05
CA ALA A 59 -8.30 -3.88 -3.50
C ALA A 59 -7.54 -3.80 -4.83
N ALA A 60 -6.34 -4.39 -4.86
CA ALA A 60 -5.52 -4.50 -6.06
C ALA A 60 -6.26 -5.26 -7.19
N SER A 61 -5.76 -5.12 -8.42
CA SER A 61 -6.39 -5.69 -9.62
C SER A 61 -6.20 -7.20 -9.79
N LYS A 62 -5.18 -7.79 -9.15
CA LYS A 62 -4.90 -9.22 -9.25
C LYS A 62 -6.02 -10.02 -8.61
N VAL A 63 -6.70 -10.85 -9.41
CA VAL A 63 -7.67 -11.82 -8.93
C VAL A 63 -6.95 -12.88 -8.08
N PRO A 64 -7.39 -13.11 -6.82
CA PRO A 64 -6.79 -14.14 -5.98
C PRO A 64 -7.22 -15.53 -6.45
N GLU A 65 -6.27 -16.48 -6.44
CA GLU A 65 -6.58 -17.88 -6.69
C GLU A 65 -7.47 -18.44 -5.56
N PRO A 66 -8.47 -19.30 -5.85
CA PRO A 66 -9.34 -19.86 -4.82
C PRO A 66 -8.58 -20.57 -3.69
N THR A 67 -7.49 -21.27 -4.02
CA THR A 67 -6.62 -21.93 -3.04
C THR A 67 -5.90 -20.93 -2.13
N ALA A 68 -5.51 -19.77 -2.67
CA ALA A 68 -4.89 -18.70 -1.89
C ALA A 68 -5.92 -18.02 -0.97
N ILE A 69 -7.17 -17.84 -1.43
CA ILE A 69 -8.26 -17.37 -0.57
C ILE A 69 -8.44 -18.34 0.59
N LYS A 70 -8.65 -19.64 0.28
CA LYS A 70 -8.87 -20.66 1.30
C LYS A 70 -7.74 -20.74 2.32
N ALA A 71 -6.48 -20.69 1.87
CA ALA A 71 -5.34 -20.73 2.78
C ALA A 71 -5.32 -19.53 3.76
N VAL A 72 -5.70 -18.33 3.31
CA VAL A 72 -5.79 -17.17 4.19
C VAL A 72 -7.00 -17.28 5.12
N GLU A 73 -8.15 -17.75 4.64
CA GLU A 73 -9.33 -17.98 5.49
C GLU A 73 -9.05 -19.03 6.56
N ASP A 74 -8.45 -20.17 6.21
CA ASP A 74 -8.04 -21.23 7.14
C ASP A 74 -7.10 -20.67 8.21
N PHE A 75 -6.09 -19.88 7.82
CA PHE A 75 -5.21 -19.19 8.77
C PHE A 75 -6.00 -18.32 9.76
N TYR A 76 -6.95 -17.51 9.29
CA TYR A 76 -7.76 -16.70 10.19
C TYR A 76 -8.69 -17.55 11.08
N ARG A 77 -9.22 -18.68 10.59
CA ARG A 77 -9.99 -19.61 11.45
C ARG A 77 -9.11 -20.14 12.58
N GLU A 78 -7.90 -20.57 12.27
CA GLU A 78 -6.96 -21.14 13.24
C GLU A 78 -6.58 -20.12 14.31
N ILE A 79 -6.16 -18.91 13.92
CA ILE A 79 -5.75 -17.91 14.91
C ILE A 79 -6.93 -17.44 15.74
N TYR A 80 -8.15 -17.32 15.20
CA TYR A 80 -9.32 -16.93 16.00
C TYR A 80 -9.76 -18.05 16.97
N ALA A 81 -9.55 -19.32 16.60
CA ALA A 81 -9.88 -20.46 17.46
C ALA A 81 -9.05 -20.48 18.76
N VAL A 82 -7.81 -19.96 18.77
CA VAL A 82 -7.01 -19.84 20.00
C VAL A 82 -7.64 -18.88 21.02
N ASN A 83 -8.50 -17.96 20.56
CA ASN A 83 -9.31 -17.08 21.41
C ASN A 83 -10.76 -17.60 21.59
N GLY A 84 -11.04 -18.87 21.24
CA GLY A 84 -12.35 -19.50 21.40
C GLY A 84 -13.38 -19.12 20.34
N ILE A 85 -13.00 -18.42 19.27
CA ILE A 85 -13.91 -17.99 18.20
C ILE A 85 -13.82 -18.99 17.05
N THR A 86 -14.82 -19.88 16.96
CA THR A 86 -14.85 -20.96 15.97
C THR A 86 -15.81 -20.71 14.81
N ASP A 87 -16.89 -19.93 15.01
CA ASP A 87 -17.85 -19.56 13.96
C ASP A 87 -17.46 -18.27 13.22
N LEU A 88 -16.24 -18.23 12.69
CA LEU A 88 -15.76 -17.10 11.91
C LEU A 88 -16.42 -17.08 10.52
N LYS A 89 -17.12 -15.99 10.20
CA LYS A 89 -17.75 -15.74 8.89
C LYS A 89 -16.85 -14.88 8.01
N PHE A 90 -16.64 -15.33 6.77
CA PHE A 90 -15.84 -14.64 5.78
C PHE A 90 -16.71 -13.92 4.74
N PRO A 91 -16.18 -12.89 4.05
CA PRO A 91 -16.86 -12.28 2.92
C PRO A 91 -17.13 -13.31 1.81
N GLU A 92 -18.33 -13.30 1.24
CA GLU A 92 -18.69 -14.18 0.11
C GLU A 92 -17.93 -13.80 -1.18
N HIS A 93 -17.49 -12.55 -1.30
CA HIS A 93 -16.86 -12.01 -2.48
C HIS A 93 -15.62 -11.15 -2.15
N TYR A 94 -14.61 -11.25 -3.01
CA TYR A 94 -13.35 -10.52 -2.91
C TYR A 94 -13.15 -9.63 -4.15
N PRO A 95 -13.86 -8.49 -4.24
CA PRO A 95 -13.79 -7.63 -5.43
C PRO A 95 -12.38 -7.07 -5.64
N THR A 96 -11.95 -6.96 -6.90
CA THR A 96 -10.66 -6.38 -7.29
C THR A 96 -10.86 -4.99 -7.90
N SER A 97 -9.79 -4.19 -7.95
CA SER A 97 -9.79 -2.84 -8.54
C SER A 97 -10.85 -1.88 -7.96
N ARG A 98 -11.17 -2.05 -6.68
CA ARG A 98 -12.22 -1.27 -6.01
C ARG A 98 -11.79 -0.70 -4.67
N LEU A 99 -12.22 0.52 -4.38
CA LEU A 99 -12.19 1.09 -3.04
C LEU A 99 -13.25 0.37 -2.20
N LEU A 100 -12.84 -0.24 -1.10
CA LEU A 100 -13.72 -1.10 -0.30
C LEU A 100 -14.28 -0.42 0.95
N GLY A 101 -13.51 0.50 1.54
CA GLY A 101 -13.80 1.04 2.85
C GLY A 101 -12.57 1.68 3.48
N CYS A 102 -12.54 1.75 4.81
CA CYS A 102 -11.42 2.28 5.55
C CYS A 102 -11.29 1.64 6.94
N VAL A 103 -10.12 1.81 7.53
CA VAL A 103 -9.82 1.52 8.94
C VAL A 103 -9.19 2.76 9.57
N GLU A 104 -9.02 2.76 10.88
CA GLU A 104 -8.19 3.73 11.60
C GLU A 104 -6.85 3.10 11.96
N VAL A 105 -5.75 3.66 11.47
CA VAL A 105 -4.40 3.27 11.91
C VAL A 105 -4.10 3.98 13.22
N VAL A 106 -4.07 3.24 14.32
CA VAL A 106 -3.90 3.80 15.68
C VAL A 106 -2.46 3.74 16.18
N GLY A 107 -1.60 2.99 15.49
CA GLY A 107 -0.19 2.86 15.85
C GLY A 107 0.58 1.98 14.86
N CYS A 108 1.89 1.95 15.03
CA CYS A 108 2.78 1.06 14.31
C CYS A 108 3.79 0.50 15.31
N VAL A 109 3.95 -0.82 15.32
CA VAL A 109 4.90 -1.53 16.17
C VAL A 109 5.78 -2.44 15.33
N LYS A 110 6.93 -2.84 15.87
CA LYS A 110 7.72 -3.91 15.23
C LYS A 110 7.06 -5.26 15.46
N ARG A 111 7.36 -6.21 14.57
CA ARG A 111 6.93 -7.60 14.70
C ARG A 111 7.24 -8.18 16.07
N GLU A 112 8.47 -7.99 16.53
CA GLU A 112 8.98 -8.56 17.78
C GLU A 112 8.24 -7.98 18.99
N GLU A 113 7.82 -6.72 18.91
CA GLU A 113 7.01 -6.09 19.95
C GLU A 113 5.59 -6.68 19.95
N LEU A 114 4.96 -6.83 18.78
CA LEU A 114 3.61 -7.36 18.67
C LEU A 114 3.47 -8.80 19.18
N ILE A 115 4.40 -9.70 18.82
CA ILE A 115 4.28 -11.13 19.17
C ILE A 115 4.40 -11.39 20.68
N HIS A 116 5.04 -10.48 21.43
CA HIS A 116 5.22 -10.55 22.88
C HIS A 116 4.25 -9.62 23.65
N TRP A 117 3.32 -8.96 22.98
CA TRP A 117 2.44 -8.00 23.63
C TRP A 117 1.27 -8.69 24.34
N GLU A 118 1.47 -9.12 25.58
CA GLU A 118 0.47 -9.86 26.38
C GLU A 118 -0.86 -9.11 26.57
N GLY A 119 -0.85 -7.78 26.46
CA GLY A 119 -2.04 -6.94 26.55
C GLY A 119 -2.98 -7.00 25.34
N VAL A 120 -2.62 -7.72 24.26
CA VAL A 120 -3.50 -7.96 23.11
C VAL A 120 -3.82 -9.45 22.94
N PRO A 121 -5.00 -9.81 22.39
CA PRO A 121 -5.37 -11.20 22.15
C PRO A 121 -4.30 -11.97 21.37
N GLU A 122 -4.09 -13.23 21.71
CA GLU A 122 -3.13 -14.10 21.01
C GLU A 122 -3.36 -14.18 19.50
N SER A 123 -4.62 -14.23 19.05
CA SER A 123 -4.95 -14.19 17.62
C SER A 123 -4.38 -12.95 16.90
N VAL A 124 -4.27 -11.82 17.58
CA VAL A 124 -3.73 -10.57 17.04
C VAL A 124 -2.20 -10.63 16.99
N ARG A 125 -1.57 -11.19 18.03
CA ARG A 125 -0.12 -11.42 18.07
C ARG A 125 0.34 -12.28 16.88
N LEU A 126 -0.44 -13.30 16.54
CA LEU A 126 -0.19 -14.21 15.42
C LEU A 126 -0.31 -13.55 14.03
N GLU A 127 -0.94 -12.38 13.92
CA GLU A 127 -0.97 -11.60 12.67
C GLU A 127 0.39 -10.92 12.35
N GLY A 128 1.31 -10.86 13.34
CA GLY A 128 2.65 -10.28 13.23
C GLY A 128 3.59 -11.03 12.30
N GLN A 129 3.36 -10.93 10.99
CA GLN A 129 4.09 -11.69 9.96
C GLN A 129 5.12 -10.86 9.17
N THR A 130 5.27 -9.58 9.48
CA THR A 130 6.17 -8.65 8.78
C THR A 130 6.82 -7.68 9.75
N ASP A 131 7.94 -7.08 9.35
CA ASP A 131 8.78 -6.21 10.18
C ASP A 131 8.01 -5.08 10.87
N PHE A 132 7.11 -4.40 10.15
CA PHE A 132 6.26 -3.35 10.69
C PHE A 132 4.80 -3.76 10.65
N CYS A 133 4.15 -3.63 11.80
CA CYS A 133 2.77 -4.02 12.05
C CYS A 133 1.93 -2.76 12.32
N TRP A 134 1.12 -2.38 11.35
CA TRP A 134 0.22 -1.23 11.46
C TRP A 134 -1.06 -1.69 12.16
N LEU A 135 -1.34 -1.08 13.30
CA LEU A 135 -2.47 -1.45 14.16
C LEU A 135 -3.73 -0.79 13.64
N CYS A 136 -4.73 -1.60 13.24
CA CYS A 136 -5.94 -1.11 12.59
C CYS A 136 -7.18 -1.35 13.46
N GLU A 137 -7.94 -0.28 13.70
CA GLU A 137 -9.21 -0.27 14.43
C GLU A 137 -10.35 0.24 13.56
N GLN A 138 -11.57 0.20 14.10
CA GLN A 138 -12.77 0.84 13.53
C GLN A 138 -12.96 0.57 12.03
N PRO A 139 -13.05 -0.71 11.62
CA PRO A 139 -13.31 -1.05 10.24
C PRO A 139 -14.67 -0.51 9.78
N GLN A 140 -14.67 0.14 8.63
CA GLN A 140 -15.86 0.63 7.95
C GLN A 140 -15.82 0.19 6.49
N LYS A 141 -16.94 -0.31 5.98
CA LYS A 141 -17.04 -0.77 4.58
C LYS A 141 -18.02 0.10 3.80
N LEU A 142 -17.77 0.24 2.51
CA LEU A 142 -18.71 0.82 1.57
C LEU A 142 -19.79 -0.21 1.24
N LEU A 143 -21.05 0.22 1.25
CA LEU A 143 -22.15 -0.63 0.77
C LEU A 143 -21.96 -1.01 -0.70
N VAL A 144 -21.48 -0.06 -1.51
CA VAL A 144 -21.15 -0.27 -2.92
C VAL A 144 -19.69 0.15 -3.11
N PRO A 145 -18.75 -0.80 -3.30
CA PRO A 145 -17.35 -0.49 -3.54
C PRO A 145 -17.16 0.27 -4.86
N PHE A 146 -16.31 1.31 -4.84
CA PHE A 146 -16.11 2.17 -6.01
C PHE A 146 -15.01 1.63 -6.91
N GLU A 147 -15.28 1.53 -8.20
CA GLU A 147 -14.25 1.19 -9.18
C GLU A 147 -13.29 2.37 -9.36
N MET A 148 -12.00 2.10 -9.14
CA MET A 148 -10.96 3.10 -9.32
C MET A 148 -9.58 2.43 -9.44
N ARG A 149 -8.62 3.16 -10.00
CA ARG A 149 -7.23 2.72 -10.07
C ARG A 149 -6.56 2.79 -8.69
N GLY A 150 -5.82 1.73 -8.34
CA GLY A 150 -4.92 1.71 -7.19
C GLY A 150 -3.50 2.17 -7.55
N TYR A 151 -2.75 2.59 -6.54
CA TYR A 151 -1.36 3.06 -6.71
C TYR A 151 -0.42 2.38 -5.71
N GLN A 152 0.87 2.42 -6.00
CA GLN A 152 1.90 1.91 -5.09
C GLN A 152 2.12 2.87 -3.92
N GLY A 153 2.43 2.32 -2.74
CA GLY A 153 2.58 3.09 -1.51
C GLY A 153 1.24 3.62 -0.98
N VAL A 154 1.31 4.57 -0.04
CA VAL A 154 0.14 5.32 0.41
C VAL A 154 -0.03 6.54 -0.49
N TYR A 155 -1.25 6.77 -0.97
CA TYR A 155 -1.58 7.87 -1.87
C TYR A 155 -2.86 8.58 -1.40
N ASN A 156 -3.07 9.82 -1.84
CA ASN A 156 -4.32 10.53 -1.52
C ASN A 156 -5.43 10.14 -2.49
N LEU A 157 -6.62 9.86 -1.98
CA LEU A 157 -7.83 9.75 -2.81
C LEU A 157 -8.13 11.08 -3.49
N GLU A 158 -8.64 11.00 -4.72
CA GLU A 158 -9.26 12.13 -5.39
C GLU A 158 -10.43 12.67 -4.56
N ARG A 159 -10.54 13.99 -4.48
CA ARG A 159 -11.54 14.66 -3.63
C ARG A 159 -12.97 14.19 -3.92
N LYS A 160 -13.34 14.03 -5.20
CA LYS A 160 -14.69 13.58 -5.59
C LYS A 160 -14.97 12.15 -5.12
N ILE A 161 -13.99 11.24 -5.25
CA ILE A 161 -14.10 9.85 -4.80
C ILE A 161 -14.26 9.80 -3.28
N PHE A 162 -13.42 10.54 -2.55
CA PHE A 162 -13.51 10.65 -1.10
C PHE A 162 -14.88 11.17 -0.64
N GLU A 163 -15.33 12.30 -1.18
CA GLU A 163 -16.61 12.93 -0.81
C GLU A 163 -17.80 11.99 -1.06
N ALA A 164 -17.77 11.21 -2.14
CA ALA A 164 -18.78 10.19 -2.41
C ALA A 164 -18.65 9.00 -1.43
N ALA A 165 -17.42 8.56 -1.13
CA ALA A 165 -17.17 7.35 -0.34
C ALA A 165 -17.60 7.55 1.11
N VAL A 166 -17.30 8.70 1.71
CA VAL A 166 -17.70 9.02 3.10
C VAL A 166 -19.20 8.86 3.31
N ARG A 167 -20.03 9.22 2.32
CA ARG A 167 -21.49 9.09 2.39
C ARG A 167 -21.98 7.64 2.39
N GLY A 168 -21.18 6.73 1.84
CA GLY A 168 -21.52 5.30 1.70
C GLY A 168 -20.91 4.40 2.77
N LEU A 169 -20.11 4.94 3.70
CA LEU A 169 -19.44 4.17 4.73
C LEU A 169 -20.43 3.66 5.79
N ARG A 170 -20.26 2.40 6.17
CA ARG A 170 -20.98 1.76 7.28
C ARG A 170 -19.98 1.13 8.25
N PRO A 171 -20.16 1.32 9.57
CA PRO A 171 -19.40 0.58 10.57
C PRO A 171 -19.57 -0.94 10.37
N VAL A 172 -18.52 -1.69 10.68
CA VAL A 172 -18.55 -3.15 10.71
C VAL A 172 -18.46 -3.61 12.16
N ASN A 173 -19.24 -4.63 12.51
CA ASN A 173 -19.08 -5.35 13.78
C ASN A 173 -18.03 -6.44 13.57
N PRO A 174 -16.79 -6.26 14.06
CA PRO A 174 -15.74 -7.26 13.89
C PRO A 174 -16.06 -8.52 14.72
N PRO A 175 -15.58 -9.71 14.31
CA PRO A 175 -15.77 -10.95 15.09
C PRO A 175 -15.19 -10.86 16.51
N GLN A 176 -14.09 -10.14 16.66
CA GLN A 176 -13.52 -9.78 17.95
C GLN A 176 -13.18 -8.29 17.94
N PRO A 177 -14.01 -7.42 18.56
CA PRO A 177 -13.67 -6.01 18.74
C PRO A 177 -12.35 -5.88 19.49
N ILE A 178 -11.45 -5.06 18.95
CA ILE A 178 -10.16 -4.75 19.57
C ILE A 178 -10.00 -3.24 19.72
N LYS A 179 -9.44 -2.86 20.86
CA LYS A 179 -8.87 -1.54 21.09
C LYS A 179 -7.44 -1.76 21.56
N PHE A 180 -6.47 -1.36 20.74
CA PHE A 180 -5.07 -1.48 21.06
C PHE A 180 -4.78 -0.55 22.26
N PRO A 181 -4.13 -1.08 23.32
CA PRO A 181 -3.72 -0.25 24.44
C PRO A 181 -2.85 0.89 23.92
N ARG A 182 -3.26 2.11 24.26
CA ARG A 182 -2.42 3.29 24.01
C ARG A 182 -1.36 3.33 25.10
N PRO A 183 -0.13 3.78 24.80
CA PRO A 183 0.85 4.07 25.84
C PRO A 183 0.21 5.02 26.86
N ASP A 184 0.23 4.65 28.14
CA ASP A 184 -0.25 5.55 29.20
C ASP A 184 0.74 6.73 29.30
N PRO A 185 0.29 7.98 29.11
CA PRO A 185 1.16 9.15 29.21
C PRO A 185 1.75 9.36 30.62
N HIS A 186 1.23 8.71 31.66
CA HIS A 186 1.67 8.85 33.05
C HIS A 186 2.45 7.64 33.60
N ASP A 187 2.50 6.52 32.87
CA ASP A 187 3.28 5.35 33.26
C ASP A 187 4.60 5.29 32.47
N GLN A 188 5.68 5.61 33.16
CA GLN A 188 7.04 5.63 32.60
C GLN A 188 7.53 4.24 32.15
N PHE A 189 6.88 3.17 32.61
CA PHE A 189 7.16 1.77 32.27
C PHE A 189 6.17 1.15 31.29
N SER A 190 5.17 1.91 30.82
CA SER A 190 4.30 1.48 29.74
C SER A 190 5.17 1.25 28.50
N SER A 191 5.47 -0.02 28.22
CA SER A 191 6.08 -0.49 26.96
C SER A 191 5.46 0.30 25.82
N LYS A 192 6.25 0.85 24.88
CA LYS A 192 5.80 1.88 23.92
C LYS A 192 5.20 1.32 22.62
N PRO A 193 3.90 0.98 22.49
CA PRO A 193 3.28 0.78 21.20
C PRO A 193 2.85 2.14 20.65
N GLY A 194 3.72 2.81 19.91
CA GLY A 194 3.38 4.14 19.41
C GLY A 194 4.52 4.93 18.79
N SER A 195 5.67 4.32 18.52
CA SER A 195 6.66 4.96 17.67
C SER A 195 6.08 5.05 16.25
N ILE A 196 5.38 6.15 15.97
CA ILE A 196 5.35 6.68 14.62
C ILE A 196 6.82 6.97 14.33
N ILE A 197 7.49 6.05 13.64
CA ILE A 197 8.87 6.24 13.19
C ILE A 197 8.83 7.36 12.16
N ALA A 198 8.89 8.60 12.64
CA ALA A 198 9.14 9.78 11.83
C ALA A 198 10.66 9.93 11.71
N ASP A 199 11.34 8.96 11.08
CA ASP A 199 12.79 9.06 10.90
C ASP A 199 13.13 9.74 9.57
N ARG A 200 13.43 11.04 9.65
CA ARG A 200 14.18 11.78 8.63
C ARG A 200 15.66 11.44 8.81
N HIS A 201 16.22 10.69 7.85
CA HIS A 201 17.64 10.61 7.50
C HIS A 201 18.65 10.02 8.53
N ARG A 202 19.16 8.79 8.31
CA ARG A 202 20.45 8.48 7.62
C ARG A 202 20.81 6.99 7.82
N ILE A 203 21.15 6.36 6.71
CA ILE A 203 21.72 5.01 6.61
C ILE A 203 23.15 5.02 7.19
N THR A 204 23.52 4.03 8.01
CA THR A 204 24.66 3.09 7.80
C THR A 204 24.93 2.21 9.04
N GLY A 205 24.94 0.89 8.86
CA GLY A 205 25.52 -0.09 9.82
C GLY A 205 25.15 -1.54 9.44
N PRO A 206 26.10 -2.51 9.40
CA PRO A 206 25.88 -3.85 8.82
C PRO A 206 25.30 -4.86 9.84
N PRO A 207 24.66 -5.96 9.41
CA PRO A 207 24.03 -6.93 10.31
C PRO A 207 24.98 -8.08 10.67
N VAL A 208 24.92 -8.53 11.94
CA VAL A 208 25.53 -9.77 12.43
C VAL A 208 24.46 -10.61 13.12
N GLY A 209 24.49 -11.92 12.84
CA GLY A 209 24.06 -12.96 13.77
C GLY A 209 22.72 -13.64 13.46
N LYS A 210 22.79 -14.82 12.84
CA LYS A 210 21.69 -15.81 12.72
C LYS A 210 21.64 -16.67 13.98
N THR A 211 20.44 -17.07 14.41
CA THR A 211 20.20 -18.33 15.15
C THR A 211 18.88 -18.97 14.68
N ALA A 212 18.95 -20.26 14.33
CA ALA A 212 17.81 -21.16 14.02
C ALA A 212 17.29 -21.79 15.33
N THR A 213 16.05 -22.27 15.54
CA THR A 213 15.20 -23.33 14.92
C THR A 213 13.93 -23.48 15.86
N PRO A 214 12.91 -24.37 15.70
CA PRO A 214 12.45 -25.18 14.55
C PRO A 214 10.92 -25.20 14.25
N ASN A 215 10.62 -25.31 12.95
CA ASN A 215 9.65 -26.14 12.19
C ASN A 215 8.11 -26.29 12.45
N ALA A 216 7.44 -26.30 11.28
CA ALA A 216 6.33 -27.18 10.85
C ALA A 216 4.88 -26.65 10.85
N ALA A 217 4.68 -25.39 10.44
CA ALA A 217 3.40 -24.95 9.82
C ALA A 217 3.56 -23.77 8.83
N VAL A 218 4.76 -23.16 8.76
CA VAL A 218 5.02 -21.88 8.09
C VAL A 218 5.40 -22.04 6.59
N GLY A 219 5.34 -23.26 6.05
CA GLY A 219 5.88 -23.59 4.72
C GLY A 219 5.09 -23.05 3.52
N GLY A 220 3.80 -22.75 3.67
CA GLY A 220 2.94 -22.34 2.54
C GLY A 220 3.05 -20.86 2.15
N MET A 221 3.23 -19.96 3.13
CA MET A 221 3.11 -18.51 2.90
C MET A 221 4.41 -17.85 2.40
N GLN A 222 5.58 -18.34 2.84
CA GLN A 222 6.86 -17.75 2.45
C GLN A 222 7.08 -17.84 0.93
N VAL A 223 6.52 -18.86 0.27
CA VAL A 223 6.70 -19.11 -1.16
C VAL A 223 5.89 -18.13 -2.01
N ALA A 224 4.67 -17.77 -1.60
CA ALA A 224 3.81 -16.83 -2.34
C ALA A 224 4.31 -15.38 -2.25
N ALA A 225 4.78 -14.95 -1.07
CA ALA A 225 5.35 -13.61 -0.88
C ALA A 225 6.72 -13.45 -1.57
N THR A 226 7.59 -14.47 -1.51
CA THR A 226 8.94 -14.41 -2.09
C THR A 226 8.95 -14.52 -3.61
N GLN A 227 8.07 -15.33 -4.21
CA GLN A 227 7.99 -15.44 -5.68
C GLN A 227 7.49 -14.14 -6.35
N MET A 228 6.68 -13.32 -5.66
CA MET A 228 6.21 -12.04 -6.20
C MET A 228 7.26 -10.93 -6.10
N SER A 229 8.14 -10.96 -5.09
CA SER A 229 9.24 -9.99 -4.97
C SER A 229 10.32 -10.18 -6.06
N LYS A 230 10.70 -11.44 -6.35
CA LYS A 230 11.64 -11.77 -7.44
C LYS A 230 11.08 -11.48 -8.84
N ARG A 231 9.75 -11.58 -9.02
CA ARG A 231 9.08 -11.29 -10.31
C ARG A 231 8.93 -9.79 -10.57
N ASN A 232 8.84 -8.96 -9.53
CA ASN A 232 8.84 -7.51 -9.67
C ASN A 232 10.25 -6.98 -10.01
N GLN A 233 11.30 -7.48 -9.34
CA GLN A 233 12.68 -7.11 -9.68
C GLN A 233 13.08 -7.47 -11.12
N SER A 234 12.62 -8.61 -11.62
CA SER A 234 12.90 -9.02 -13.01
C SER A 234 12.09 -8.21 -14.04
N LYS A 235 10.88 -7.75 -13.71
CA LYS A 235 10.11 -6.83 -14.57
C LYS A 235 10.73 -5.43 -14.59
N ASP A 236 11.19 -4.92 -13.45
CA ASP A 236 11.86 -3.61 -13.38
C ASP A 236 13.18 -3.60 -14.15
N ALA A 237 13.94 -4.72 -14.12
CA ALA A 237 15.15 -4.88 -14.91
C ALA A 237 14.88 -4.94 -16.43
N VAL A 238 13.81 -5.60 -16.87
CA VAL A 238 13.41 -5.66 -18.29
C VAL A 238 12.88 -4.31 -18.78
N THR A 239 12.10 -3.60 -17.97
CA THR A 239 11.60 -2.26 -18.30
C THR A 239 12.74 -1.24 -18.40
N GLN A 240 13.74 -1.29 -17.50
CA GLN A 240 14.92 -0.43 -17.60
C GLN A 240 15.78 -0.73 -18.83
N ARG A 241 15.93 -2.01 -19.21
CA ARG A 241 16.66 -2.43 -20.42
C ARG A 241 15.96 -1.99 -21.70
N ASN A 242 14.62 -2.07 -21.75
CA ASN A 242 13.86 -1.62 -22.91
C ASN A 242 13.86 -0.08 -23.03
N HIS A 243 13.90 0.64 -21.91
CA HIS A 243 13.95 2.10 -21.90
C HIS A 243 15.33 2.66 -22.32
N SER A 244 16.42 1.93 -22.06
CA SER A 244 17.76 2.27 -22.56
C SER A 244 17.94 1.92 -24.04
N ILE A 245 17.40 0.80 -24.53
CA ILE A 245 17.41 0.46 -25.96
C ILE A 245 16.62 1.48 -26.80
N GLN A 246 15.45 1.93 -26.33
CA GLN A 246 14.67 2.96 -27.03
C GLN A 246 15.37 4.34 -27.04
N LYS A 247 16.16 4.67 -26.00
CA LYS A 247 16.95 5.91 -25.98
C LYS A 247 18.12 5.86 -26.94
N ASN A 248 18.81 4.73 -27.06
CA ASN A 248 19.93 4.58 -27.99
C ASN A 248 19.46 4.66 -29.46
N ASN A 249 18.35 4.00 -29.79
CA ASN A 249 17.79 4.06 -31.15
C ASN A 249 17.33 5.48 -31.53
N ARG A 250 16.86 6.27 -30.55
CA ARG A 250 16.45 7.67 -30.78
C ARG A 250 17.65 8.60 -31.00
N PHE A 251 18.78 8.32 -30.35
CA PHE A 251 20.02 9.06 -30.54
C PHE A 251 20.63 8.78 -31.93
N GLU A 252 20.69 7.51 -32.36
CA GLU A 252 21.19 7.14 -33.69
C GLU A 252 20.33 7.70 -34.84
N LEU A 253 19.01 7.79 -34.65
CA LEU A 253 18.09 8.40 -35.61
C LEU A 253 18.20 9.94 -35.70
N GLU A 254 18.58 10.63 -34.62
CA GLU A 254 18.86 12.07 -34.68
C GLU A 254 20.23 12.37 -35.29
N GLU A 255 21.22 11.51 -35.07
CA GLU A 255 22.56 11.66 -35.63
C GLU A 255 22.55 11.43 -37.15
N ALA A 256 21.78 10.45 -37.63
CA ALA A 256 21.56 10.21 -39.06
C ALA A 256 20.75 11.31 -39.77
N ARG A 257 19.93 12.08 -39.03
CA ARG A 257 19.18 13.22 -39.58
C ARG A 257 20.04 14.48 -39.70
N LYS A 258 21.10 14.62 -38.89
CA LYS A 258 22.05 15.73 -38.97
C LYS A 258 23.09 15.58 -40.08
N SER A 259 23.36 14.35 -40.53
CA SER A 259 24.31 14.08 -41.64
C SER A 259 23.70 14.23 -43.04
N ALA A 260 22.37 14.37 -43.16
CA ALA A 260 21.66 14.37 -44.44
C ALA A 260 21.34 15.76 -45.03
N SER A 261 21.80 16.86 -44.42
CA SER A 261 21.56 18.22 -44.92
C SER A 261 22.84 18.88 -45.45
N VAL A 262 23.17 18.64 -46.72
CA VAL A 262 24.13 19.46 -47.48
C VAL A 262 23.39 20.00 -48.72
N PRO A 263 23.38 21.32 -48.99
CA PRO A 263 22.68 21.86 -50.15
C PRO A 263 23.52 21.71 -51.43
N HIS A 264 22.88 21.22 -52.49
CA HIS A 264 23.44 21.11 -53.83
C HIS A 264 23.50 22.50 -54.50
N ARG A 265 24.62 22.86 -55.12
CA ARG A 265 24.79 24.07 -55.92
C ARG A 265 24.58 23.74 -57.39
N ASP A 266 23.77 24.56 -58.06
CA ASP A 266 23.60 24.59 -59.52
C ASP A 266 24.78 25.29 -60.20
N ASP A 267 25.15 24.83 -61.41
CA ASP A 267 25.59 25.73 -62.49
C ASP A 267 25.41 25.08 -63.89
N PRO A 268 25.24 25.86 -64.98
CA PRO A 268 24.55 25.45 -66.20
C PRO A 268 25.43 25.25 -67.46
N GLY A 269 24.84 24.54 -68.43
CA GLY A 269 24.94 24.85 -69.86
C GLY A 269 26.05 24.19 -70.69
N THR A 270 25.69 23.50 -71.78
CA THR A 270 25.85 24.00 -73.17
C THR A 270 25.29 23.00 -74.21
N ALA A 271 24.77 23.60 -75.28
CA ALA A 271 24.05 23.12 -76.47
C ALA A 271 24.51 21.87 -77.22
N GLY A 272 23.60 21.31 -78.04
CA GLY A 272 23.99 20.38 -79.12
C GLY A 272 22.89 19.64 -79.87
N SER A 273 22.02 20.37 -80.56
CA SER A 273 21.40 20.08 -81.88
C SER A 273 21.09 18.62 -82.34
N SER A 274 19.82 18.45 -82.74
CA SER A 274 19.38 18.01 -84.08
C SER A 274 18.90 16.56 -84.33
N ASN A 275 17.70 16.54 -84.94
CA ASN A 275 17.09 15.57 -85.87
C ASN A 275 16.56 14.23 -85.33
N ARG A 276 15.23 14.00 -85.44
CA ARG A 276 14.50 13.34 -86.58
C ARG A 276 14.86 11.84 -86.65
N LYS A 277 13.96 10.87 -86.83
CA LYS A 277 12.53 10.80 -87.19
C LYS A 277 12.18 9.30 -87.11
N ILE A 278 10.91 9.00 -86.83
CA ILE A 278 10.19 7.72 -87.03
C ILE A 278 10.54 6.61 -86.04
#